data_AF-A0AB74LIQ2-F1
#
_entry.id   AF-A0AB74LIQ2-F1
#
_cell.length_a   1.000
_cell.length_b   1.000
_cell.length_c   1.000
_cell.angle_alpha   90.00
_cell.angle_beta   90.00
_cell.angle_gamma   90.00
#
_symmetry.space_group_name_H-M   'P 1'
#
loop_
_entity.id
_entity.type
_entity.pdbx_description
1 polymer ?
#
loop_
_entity_poly.entity_id
_entity_poly.type
_entity_poly.pdbx_seq_one_letter_code
_entity_poly.pdbx_strand_id
1 'polypeptide(L)' 'MSYLIAEPRIVAAAAAEVAGIGSAVSTAGAAAAGPTCALAAAAGDEVSAAIAKPFGAYGQEYQAVLAQVEAFHS' A
#
# COMPACT_ATOMS: atom_id res chain seq x y z
N MET A 1 12.60 39.14 1.52
CA MET A 1 13.47 37.98 1.82
C MET A 1 12.74 37.12 2.84
N SER A 2 12.28 35.92 2.46
CA SER A 2 11.72 34.97 3.43
C SER A 2 12.87 34.14 4.02
N TYR A 3 12.99 34.15 5.34
CA TYR A 3 13.87 33.22 6.06
C TYR A 3 13.04 32.01 6.51
N LEU A 4 13.55 30.81 6.26
CA LEU A 4 12.98 29.56 6.79
C LEU A 4 13.88 29.09 7.93
N ILE A 5 13.31 28.95 9.13
CA ILE A 5 13.99 28.40 10.30
C ILE A 5 13.43 26.99 10.51
N ALA A 6 14.28 25.97 10.36
CA ALA A 6 13.93 24.60 10.67
C ALA A 6 14.41 24.27 12.09
N GLU A 7 13.53 23.71 12.93
CA GLU A 7 13.92 23.18 14.24
C GLU A 7 14.23 21.68 14.11
N PRO A 8 15.50 21.25 14.26
CA PRO A 8 15.89 19.86 13.99
C PRO A 8 15.12 18.82 14.81
N ARG A 9 14.75 19.14 16.06
CA ARG A 9 13.95 18.25 16.90
C ARG A 9 12.55 18.02 16.36
N ILE A 10 11.91 19.07 15.82
CA ILE A 10 10.58 18.96 15.22
C ILE A 10 10.65 18.13 13.94
N VAL A 11 11.66 18.37 13.10
CA VAL A 11 11.87 17.59 11.86
C VAL A 11 12.12 16.11 12.17
N ALA A 12 12.94 15.81 13.19
CA ALA A 12 13.19 14.43 13.62
C ALA A 12 11.93 13.73 14.14
N ALA A 13 11.11 14.42 14.95
CA ALA A 13 9.84 13.89 15.43
C ALA A 13 8.87 13.61 14.27
N ALA A 14 8.75 14.54 13.32
CA ALA A 14 7.93 14.35 12.12
C ALA A 14 8.40 13.17 11.27
N ALA A 15 9.71 13.00 11.09
CA ALA A 15 10.27 11.85 10.37
C ALA A 15 9.95 10.50 11.05
N ALA A 16 10.00 10.45 12.38
CA ALA A 16 9.63 9.26 13.14
C ALA A 16 8.14 8.91 12.99
N GLU A 17 7.24 9.91 13.00
CA GLU A 17 5.81 9.70 12.75
C GLU A 17 5.55 9.18 11.33
N VAL A 18 6.21 9.76 10.32
CA VAL A 18 6.10 9.29 8.93
C VAL A 18 6.58 7.85 8.79
N ALA A 19 7.68 7.47 9.45
CA ALA A 19 8.16 6.09 9.47
C ALA A 19 7.14 5.14 10.12
N GLY A 20 6.50 5.57 11.22
CA GLY A 20 5.43 4.83 11.88
C GLY A 20 4.22 4.60 10.96
N ILE A 21 3.77 5.64 10.24
CA ILE A 21 2.71 5.55 9.24
C ILE A 21 3.11 4.58 8.13
N GLY A 22 4.32 4.69 7.58
CA GLY A 22 4.83 3.80 6.55
C GLY A 22 4.80 2.34 6.98
N SER A 23 5.25 2.04 8.20
CA SER A 23 5.21 0.70 8.78
C SER A 23 3.77 0.16 8.91
N ALA A 24 2.82 0.99 9.33
CA ALA A 24 1.42 0.60 9.46
C ALA A 24 0.80 0.28 8.08
N VAL A 25 1.08 1.10 7.07
CA VAL A 25 0.61 0.90 5.69
C VAL A 25 1.20 -0.38 5.10
N SER A 26 2.51 -0.62 5.25
CA SER A 26 3.18 -1.84 4.78
C SER A 26 2.55 -3.10 5.39
N THR A 27 2.34 -3.08 6.71
CA THR A 27 1.70 -4.20 7.44
C THR A 27 0.28 -4.47 6.94
N ALA A 28 -0.51 -3.42 6.76
CA ALA A 28 -1.88 -3.54 6.24
C ALA A 28 -1.89 -4.04 4.79
N GLY A 29 -0.98 -3.54 3.95
CA GLY A 29 -0.83 -3.96 2.56
C GLY A 29 -0.47 -5.43 2.43
N ALA A 30 0.49 -5.91 3.23
CA ALA A 30 0.88 -7.32 3.29
C ALA A 30 -0.28 -8.22 3.74
N ALA A 31 -1.04 -7.80 4.76
CA ALA A 31 -2.22 -8.53 5.22
C ALA A 31 -3.33 -8.60 4.14
N ALA A 32 -3.47 -7.55 3.34
CA ALA A 32 -4.45 -7.48 2.25
C ALA A 32 -4.04 -8.27 1.00
N ALA A 33 -2.75 -8.53 0.79
CA ALA A 33 -2.24 -9.15 -0.44
C ALA A 33 -2.91 -10.49 -0.75
N GLY A 34 -2.97 -11.40 0.22
CA GLY A 34 -3.60 -12.70 0.07
C GLY A 34 -5.06 -12.63 -0.41
N PRO A 35 -5.99 -12.04 0.37
CA PRO A 35 -7.41 -12.02 0.03
C PRO A 35 -7.77 -11.18 -1.21
N THR A 36 -6.96 -10.17 -1.56
CA THR A 36 -7.26 -9.28 -2.69
C THR A 36 -6.65 -9.74 -4.01
N CYS A 37 -5.50 -10.42 -4.00
CA CYS A 37 -4.80 -10.82 -5.22
C CYS A 37 -5.22 -12.20 -5.73
N ALA A 38 -5.72 -13.07 -4.84
CA ALA A 38 -6.13 -14.43 -5.15
C ALA A 38 -7.64 -14.64 -4.92
N LEU A 39 -8.46 -13.69 -5.40
CA LEU A 39 -9.91 -13.74 -5.22
C LEU A 39 -10.49 -14.96 -5.96
N ALA A 40 -11.16 -15.83 -5.21
CA ALA A 40 -11.85 -16.99 -5.76
C ALA A 40 -13.13 -16.56 -6.50
N ALA A 41 -13.47 -17.29 -7.57
CA ALA A 41 -14.76 -17.15 -8.23
C ALA A 41 -15.90 -17.53 -7.27
N ALA A 42 -17.00 -16.77 -7.30
CA ALA A 42 -18.16 -17.02 -6.43
C ALA A 42 -18.85 -18.37 -6.72
N ALA A 43 -18.78 -18.82 -7.98
CA ALA A 43 -19.26 -20.12 -8.44
C ALA A 43 -18.36 -20.65 -9.57
N GLY A 44 -18.61 -21.88 -10.03
CA GLY A 44 -17.81 -22.57 -11.05
C GLY A 44 -18.12 -22.20 -12.50
N ASP A 45 -18.97 -21.20 -12.73
CA ASP A 45 -19.34 -20.75 -14.07
C ASP A 45 -18.35 -19.71 -14.63
N GLU A 46 -18.39 -19.54 -15.95
CA GLU A 46 -17.50 -18.65 -16.68
C GLU A 46 -17.70 -17.16 -16.30
N VAL A 47 -18.91 -16.75 -15.93
CA VAL A 47 -19.21 -15.36 -15.55
C VAL A 47 -18.58 -15.05 -14.20
N SER A 48 -18.74 -15.94 -13.22
CA SER A 48 -18.09 -15.82 -11.90
C SER A 48 -16.56 -15.77 -12.02
N ALA A 49 -15.97 -16.61 -12.87
CA ALA A 49 -14.54 -16.58 -13.13
C ALA A 49 -14.10 -15.28 -13.82
N ALA A 50 -14.86 -14.81 -14.81
CA ALA A 50 -14.59 -13.56 -15.53
C ALA A 50 -14.68 -12.33 -14.61
N ILE A 51 -15.57 -12.35 -13.62
CA ILE A 51 -15.71 -11.27 -12.62
C ILE A 51 -14.56 -11.30 -11.60
N ALA A 52 -14.17 -12.47 -11.07
CA ALA A 52 -13.13 -12.55 -10.05
C ALA A 52 -11.73 -12.14 -10.57
N LYS A 53 -11.44 -12.46 -11.83
CA LYS A 53 -10.14 -12.19 -12.46
C LYS A 53 -9.68 -10.72 -12.42
N PRO A 54 -10.47 -9.71 -12.83
CA PRO A 54 -10.05 -8.31 -12.79
C PRO A 54 -9.81 -7.82 -11.35
N PHE A 55 -10.56 -8.28 -10.35
CA PHE A 55 -10.32 -7.89 -8.96
C PHE A 55 -8.98 -8.43 -8.44
N GLY A 56 -8.65 -9.68 -8.75
CA GLY A 56 -7.33 -10.24 -8.43
C GLY A 56 -6.19 -9.48 -9.10
N ALA A 57 -6.35 -9.12 -10.39
CA ALA A 57 -5.38 -8.33 -11.12
C ALA A 57 -5.20 -6.92 -10.51
N TYR A 58 -6.30 -6.26 -10.13
CA TYR A 58 -6.24 -4.97 -9.46
C TYR A 58 -5.53 -5.04 -8.11
N GLY A 59 -5.73 -6.12 -7.34
CA GLY A 59 -4.98 -6.38 -6.11
C GLY A 59 -3.47 -6.44 -6.37
N GLN A 60 -3.03 -7.13 -7.42
CA GLN A 60 -1.62 -7.24 -7.79
C GLN A 60 -1.02 -5.89 -8.22
N GLU A 61 -1.76 -5.11 -9.01
CA GLU A 61 -1.35 -3.75 -9.40
C GLU A 61 -1.19 -2.84 -8.17
N TYR A 62 -2.13 -2.91 -7.23
CA TYR A 62 -2.05 -2.18 -5.97
C TYR A 62 -0.79 -2.55 -5.16
N GLN A 63 -0.47 -3.85 -5.06
CA GLN A 63 0.75 -4.30 -4.37
C GLN A 63 2.02 -3.79 -5.07
N ALA A 64 2.03 -3.73 -6.41
CA ALA A 64 3.16 -3.18 -7.16
C ALA A 64 3.37 -1.68 -6.92
N VAL A 65 2.28 -0.91 -6.75
CA VAL A 65 2.35 0.51 -6.37
C VAL A 65 2.84 0.65 -4.94
N LEU A 66 2.35 -0.19 -4.02
CA LEU A 66 2.75 -0.14 -2.62
C LEU A 66 4.27 -0.36 -2.47
N ALA A 67 4.84 -1.33 -3.19
CA ALA A 67 6.28 -1.57 -3.22
C ALA A 67 7.09 -0.35 -3.71
N GLN A 68 6.57 0.42 -4.67
CA GLN A 68 7.22 1.66 -5.13
C GLN A 68 7.18 2.76 -4.07
N VAL A 69 6.07 2.87 -3.35
CA VAL A 69 5.91 3.84 -2.25
C VAL A 69 6.84 3.50 -1.08
N GLU A 70 6.95 2.22 -0.72
CA GLU A 70 7.89 1.76 0.30
C GLU A 70 9.34 2.10 -0.06
N ALA A 71 9.74 1.85 -1.32
CA ALA A 71 11.08 2.19 -1.80
C ALA A 71 11.35 3.71 -1.87
N PHE A 72 10.30 4.54 -2.00
CA PHE A 72 10.45 5.99 -1.99
C PHE A 72 10.63 6.56 -0.58
N HIS A 73 10.09 5.88 0.45
CA HIS A 73 10.13 6.32 1.85
C HIS A 73 11.18 5.61 2.72
N SER A 74 11.93 4.65 2.17
CA SER A 74 13.08 3.99 2.81
C SER A 74 14.33 4.86 2.78
#